data_AF-A0A7W5ETX8-F1
#
_entry.id   AF-A0A7W5ETX8-F1
#
_cell.length_a   1.000
_cell.length_b   1.000
_cell.length_c   1.000
_cell.angle_alpha   90.00
_cell.angle_beta   90.00
_cell.angle_gamma   90.00
#
_symmetry.space_group_name_H-M   'P 1'
#
loop_
_entity.id
_entity.type
_entity.pdbx_description
1 polymer ?
#
loop_
_entity_poly.entity_id
_entity_poly.type
_entity_poly.pdbx_seq_one_letter_code
_entity_poly.pdbx_strand_id
1 'polypeptide(L)'
;MHRARAAGRATRPALLLALLLLAGCASAPAWREASPPDRRHCLALLTAFDAAVAEAGVVDAGRARVAGFPYLRTDRLLASFAPTLRHHPEASRYVAWLGRMRRGDAEARQIEAANLPAPARRRLARRTGGEAPAAAANACADRLLAEELLGAEDGPARAALREAVVAPDHYVDTWRVLGGYPLTRVGLSLGYGRWRDDYLAGFDAPFPGRGQARRYAPALPEGPPLDGEAAARLVREAPRGPLGLVDLDDETLRRLAAYHAPVFAIETRGHDDRLGAPYWRRGPARPLPAVDTNRPVADVRLAHTRFGGRVLPQLVYTVWFPARTRLGAFDILGGRLDGVVWRVTLGPDGRPLIHDSIHACGCYHLFFPVPPLRRVPVAADHDLREAPLTPAYTPPRAAGQRLALQLAAVSHYLVGLDTVDDAISADAGYALRLTRSPPRYGRRSLVLPDGGRRSLFGPEGIVAGTERLERFLLWPAGIRSPGAMRQWGTHATVFVGRRHFDDPFLFEEAFEWPR
;
A
#
# COMPACT_ATOMS: atom_id res chain seq x y z
N MET A 1 -21.84 70.36 -4.31
CA MET A 1 -22.31 68.97 -4.11
C MET A 1 -21.55 68.05 -5.06
N HIS A 2 -20.90 67.00 -4.52
CA HIS A 2 -20.51 65.70 -5.13
C HIS A 2 -19.78 65.65 -6.48
N ARG A 3 -18.81 64.78 -6.77
CA ARG A 3 -17.99 63.77 -6.07
C ARG A 3 -16.97 63.34 -7.13
N ALA A 4 -15.67 63.49 -6.91
CA ALA A 4 -14.65 62.94 -7.80
C ALA A 4 -14.53 61.42 -7.60
N ARG A 5 -14.62 60.63 -8.68
CA ARG A 5 -14.43 59.17 -8.68
C ARG A 5 -12.94 58.86 -8.73
N ALA A 6 -12.40 58.30 -7.65
CA ALA A 6 -11.09 57.66 -7.64
C ALA A 6 -11.22 56.24 -8.24
N ALA A 7 -10.61 56.02 -9.41
CA ALA A 7 -10.40 54.69 -9.97
C ALA A 7 -9.22 54.02 -9.24
N GLY A 8 -9.54 53.16 -8.28
CA GLY A 8 -8.57 52.40 -7.50
C GLY A 8 -7.82 51.36 -8.35
N ARG A 9 -6.49 51.52 -8.39
CA ARG A 9 -5.53 50.51 -8.86
C ARG A 9 -5.60 49.26 -7.96
N ALA A 10 -6.37 48.25 -8.37
CA ALA A 10 -6.45 46.95 -7.67
C ALA A 10 -5.96 45.77 -8.51
N THR A 11 -5.15 45.99 -9.55
CA THR A 11 -4.72 44.94 -10.49
C THR A 11 -3.31 44.41 -10.26
N ARG A 12 -2.53 44.98 -9.33
CA ARG A 12 -1.14 44.56 -9.08
C ARG A 12 -0.96 43.36 -8.12
N PRO A 13 -1.73 43.18 -7.03
CA PRO A 13 -1.49 42.04 -6.12
C PRO A 13 -1.98 40.71 -6.71
N ALA A 14 -3.05 40.72 -7.52
CA ALA A 14 -3.58 39.52 -8.17
C ALA A 14 -2.63 38.99 -9.27
N LEU A 15 -1.94 39.89 -9.99
CA LEU A 15 -0.96 39.52 -11.01
C LEU A 15 0.32 38.95 -10.40
N LEU A 16 0.76 39.50 -9.25
CA LEU A 16 1.90 38.96 -8.48
C LEU A 16 1.60 37.59 -7.88
N LEU A 17 0.38 37.35 -7.39
CA LEU A 17 -0.02 36.03 -6.88
C LEU A 17 -0.13 35.00 -8.02
N ALA A 18 -0.62 35.41 -9.20
CA ALA A 18 -0.65 34.57 -10.39
C ALA A 18 0.76 34.28 -10.95
N LEU A 19 1.69 35.24 -10.89
CA LEU A 19 3.10 35.04 -11.28
C LEU A 19 3.87 34.16 -10.29
N LEU A 20 3.58 34.24 -8.99
CA LEU A 20 4.14 33.33 -7.98
C LEU A 20 3.60 31.90 -8.12
N LEU A 21 2.34 31.73 -8.58
CA LEU A 21 1.76 30.41 -8.89
C LEU A 21 2.27 29.82 -10.22
N LEU A 22 2.83 30.64 -11.11
CA LEU A 22 3.42 30.22 -12.40
C LEU A 22 4.94 29.99 -12.33
N ALA A 23 5.61 30.36 -11.23
CA ALA A 23 7.05 30.17 -11.03
C ALA A 23 7.43 28.76 -10.54
N GLY A 24 6.51 27.79 -10.56
CA GLY A 24 6.76 26.39 -10.24
C GLY A 24 7.51 25.61 -11.33
N CYS A 25 8.34 26.26 -12.15
CA CYS A 25 9.28 25.56 -13.01
C CYS A 25 10.22 24.76 -12.11
N ALA A 26 10.30 23.44 -12.33
CA ALA A 26 11.19 22.54 -11.61
C ALA A 26 12.65 22.93 -11.86
N SER A 27 13.16 23.93 -11.14
CA SER A 27 14.58 24.27 -11.10
C SER A 27 15.33 23.08 -10.51
N ALA A 28 16.45 22.73 -11.13
CA ALA A 28 17.37 21.77 -10.52
C ALA A 28 17.69 22.24 -9.09
N PRO A 29 17.81 21.33 -8.12
CA PRO A 29 18.10 21.75 -6.76
C PRO A 29 19.46 22.45 -6.75
N ALA A 30 19.59 23.52 -5.95
CA ALA A 30 20.75 24.42 -5.95
C ALA A 30 22.09 23.67 -5.81
N TRP A 31 22.11 22.55 -5.06
CA TRP A 31 23.30 21.71 -4.90
C TRP A 31 23.80 21.03 -6.18
N ARG A 32 23.03 21.09 -7.28
CA ARG A 32 23.30 20.43 -8.56
C ARG A 32 23.68 21.43 -9.68
N GLU A 33 23.79 22.72 -9.37
CA GLU A 33 24.08 23.83 -10.30
C GLU A 33 25.52 23.84 -10.89
N ALA A 34 26.07 22.70 -11.28
CA ALA A 34 27.33 22.61 -12.06
C ALA A 34 27.56 21.18 -12.60
N SER A 35 26.50 20.44 -12.92
CA SER A 35 26.64 19.01 -13.26
C SER A 35 27.48 18.77 -14.54
N PRO A 36 28.39 17.77 -14.56
CA PRO A 36 29.08 17.35 -15.78
C PRO A 36 28.11 16.93 -16.91
N PRO A 37 28.53 16.94 -18.19
CA PRO A 37 27.68 16.57 -19.32
C PRO A 37 26.99 15.21 -19.17
N ASP A 38 27.72 14.19 -18.71
CA ASP A 38 27.20 12.82 -18.54
C ASP A 38 26.11 12.74 -17.48
N ARG A 39 26.25 13.50 -16.39
CA ARG A 39 25.24 13.63 -15.34
C ARG A 39 23.99 14.30 -15.86
N ARG A 40 24.14 15.41 -16.61
CA ARG A 40 23.03 16.10 -17.29
C ARG A 40 22.30 15.17 -18.26
N HIS A 41 23.03 14.35 -19.01
CA HIS A 41 22.44 13.35 -19.91
C HIS A 41 21.56 12.35 -19.13
N CYS A 42 22.05 11.80 -18.02
CA CYS A 42 21.25 10.86 -17.22
C CYS A 42 20.01 11.49 -16.60
N LEU A 43 20.12 12.71 -16.08
CA LEU A 43 18.98 13.43 -15.55
C LEU A 43 17.95 13.72 -16.64
N ALA A 44 18.39 14.09 -17.84
CA ALA A 44 17.51 14.31 -18.98
C ALA A 44 16.80 13.01 -19.41
N LEU A 45 17.49 11.86 -19.38
CA LEU A 45 16.89 10.56 -19.67
C LEU A 45 15.83 10.19 -18.63
N LEU A 46 16.14 10.31 -17.33
CA LEU A 46 15.18 10.04 -16.26
C LEU A 46 13.97 10.96 -16.35
N THR A 47 14.19 12.26 -16.59
CA THR A 47 13.11 13.24 -16.79
C THR A 47 12.22 12.87 -17.99
N ALA A 48 12.82 12.47 -19.11
CA ALA A 48 12.07 12.06 -20.30
C ALA A 48 11.27 10.77 -20.06
N PHE A 49 11.83 9.80 -19.35
CA PHE A 49 11.13 8.59 -18.93
C PHE A 49 9.93 8.94 -18.04
N ASP A 50 10.19 9.77 -17.04
CA ASP A 50 9.22 10.19 -16.04
C ASP A 50 8.05 10.98 -16.65
N ALA A 51 8.35 11.87 -17.60
CA ALA A 51 7.33 12.59 -18.37
C ALA A 51 6.48 11.64 -19.21
N ALA A 52 7.08 10.64 -19.87
CA ALA A 52 6.35 9.66 -20.68
C ALA A 52 5.42 8.78 -19.81
N VAL A 53 5.86 8.42 -18.60
CA VAL A 53 5.06 7.65 -17.64
C VAL A 53 3.89 8.47 -17.10
N ALA A 54 4.14 9.74 -16.74
CA ALA A 54 3.12 10.66 -16.27
C ALA A 54 2.07 10.97 -17.36
N GLU A 55 2.50 11.28 -18.58
CA GLU A 55 1.66 11.52 -19.76
C GLU A 55 0.74 10.31 -20.04
N ALA A 56 1.27 9.09 -19.90
CA ALA A 56 0.51 7.86 -20.10
C ALA A 56 -0.39 7.49 -18.89
N GLY A 57 -0.23 8.15 -17.74
CA GLY A 57 -0.96 7.83 -16.51
C GLY A 57 -0.65 6.44 -15.96
N VAL A 58 0.59 5.97 -16.12
CA VAL A 58 1.02 4.60 -15.72
C VAL A 58 2.03 4.59 -14.56
N VAL A 59 2.12 5.69 -13.81
CA VAL A 59 2.96 5.83 -12.61
C VAL A 59 2.62 4.72 -11.61
N ASP A 60 3.63 4.04 -11.08
CA ASP A 60 3.45 3.11 -9.96
C ASP A 60 3.41 3.88 -8.63
N ALA A 61 2.26 3.87 -7.97
CA ALA A 61 2.00 4.68 -6.78
C ALA A 61 2.52 4.07 -5.46
N GLY A 62 2.96 2.80 -5.49
CA GLY A 62 3.31 2.05 -4.29
C GLY A 62 4.53 2.57 -3.54
N ARG A 63 5.37 3.37 -4.20
CA ARG A 63 6.49 4.11 -3.60
C ARG A 63 6.59 5.49 -4.20
N ALA A 64 6.82 6.50 -3.36
CA ALA A 64 6.91 7.88 -3.77
C ALA A 64 8.31 8.23 -4.24
N ARG A 65 8.42 9.07 -5.27
CA ARG A 65 9.70 9.62 -5.72
C ARG A 65 10.25 10.59 -4.68
N VAL A 66 11.56 10.56 -4.48
CA VAL A 66 12.25 11.48 -3.58
C VAL A 66 12.53 12.79 -4.32
N ALA A 67 12.05 13.91 -3.78
CA ALA A 67 12.21 15.22 -4.41
C ALA A 67 13.70 15.57 -4.60
N GLY A 68 14.08 16.01 -5.80
CA GLY A 68 15.47 16.30 -6.14
C GLY A 68 16.35 15.06 -6.40
N PHE A 69 15.85 13.84 -6.19
CA PHE A 69 16.57 12.58 -6.41
C PHE A 69 15.75 11.63 -7.29
N PRO A 70 15.65 11.88 -8.61
CA PRO A 70 14.74 11.17 -9.52
C PRO A 70 15.04 9.67 -9.66
N TYR A 71 16.17 9.21 -9.16
CA TYR A 71 16.62 7.82 -9.15
C TYR A 71 16.29 7.06 -7.84
N LEU A 72 15.63 7.73 -6.88
CA LEU A 72 15.22 7.15 -5.60
C LEU A 72 13.70 7.19 -5.42
N ARG A 73 13.16 6.11 -4.84
CA ARG A 73 11.80 6.07 -4.31
C ARG A 73 11.79 5.58 -2.88
N THR A 74 10.90 6.15 -2.08
CA THR A 74 10.72 5.83 -0.67
C THR A 74 9.31 5.35 -0.37
N ASP A 75 9.17 4.69 0.77
CA ASP A 75 7.91 4.35 1.42
C ASP A 75 8.01 4.81 2.89
N ARG A 76 6.92 4.72 3.67
CA ARG A 76 6.91 5.17 5.07
C ARG A 76 7.97 4.48 5.91
N LEU A 77 8.18 3.19 5.67
CA LEU A 77 9.20 2.41 6.37
C LEU A 77 10.60 2.97 6.08
N LEU A 78 10.97 3.18 4.82
CA LEU A 78 12.27 3.73 4.47
C LEU A 78 12.44 5.17 4.97
N ALA A 79 11.40 5.99 4.90
CA ALA A 79 11.42 7.34 5.46
C ALA A 79 11.68 7.35 6.97
N SER A 80 11.17 6.37 7.72
CA SER A 80 11.38 6.27 9.18
C SER A 80 12.84 6.10 9.62
N PHE A 81 13.74 5.67 8.73
CA PHE A 81 15.15 5.55 9.07
C PHE A 81 15.89 6.87 8.94
N ALA A 82 15.44 7.79 8.07
CA ALA A 82 16.17 9.01 7.70
C ALA A 82 16.65 9.85 8.89
N PRO A 83 15.85 10.07 9.97
CA PRO A 83 16.27 10.89 11.11
C PRO A 83 17.38 10.25 11.97
N THR A 84 17.51 8.92 11.93
CA THR A 84 18.40 8.15 12.81
C THR A 84 19.69 7.68 12.14
N LEU A 85 19.84 7.93 10.83
CA LEU A 85 20.99 7.47 10.05
C LEU A 85 22.11 8.51 10.05
N ARG A 86 23.36 8.03 10.19
CA ARG A 86 24.53 8.79 9.77
C ARG A 86 24.61 8.74 8.24
N HIS A 87 24.32 9.86 7.58
CA HIS A 87 24.33 9.97 6.12
C HIS A 87 25.76 10.06 5.57
N HIS A 88 26.48 8.94 5.59
CA HIS A 88 27.88 8.85 5.16
C HIS A 88 28.14 7.53 4.41
N PRO A 89 28.91 7.51 3.31
CA PRO A 89 29.13 6.29 2.50
C PRO A 89 29.77 5.13 3.26
N GLU A 90 30.58 5.39 4.29
CA GLU A 90 31.17 4.34 5.14
C GLU A 90 30.14 3.72 6.11
N ALA A 91 29.01 4.38 6.36
CA ALA A 91 27.97 3.86 7.22
C ALA A 91 27.13 2.81 6.46
N SER A 92 27.35 1.53 6.76
CA SER A 92 26.67 0.40 6.10
C SER A 92 25.14 0.51 6.10
N ARG A 93 24.54 1.08 7.15
CA ARG A 93 23.09 1.34 7.24
C ARG A 93 22.62 2.37 6.21
N TYR A 94 23.40 3.42 5.97
CA TYR A 94 23.09 4.45 4.97
C TYR A 94 23.17 3.87 3.56
N VAL A 95 24.24 3.12 3.24
CA VAL A 95 24.38 2.44 1.95
C VAL A 95 23.23 1.45 1.71
N ALA A 96 22.88 0.65 2.72
CA ALA A 96 21.75 -0.28 2.63
C ALA A 96 20.40 0.44 2.44
N TRP A 97 20.21 1.59 3.08
CA TRP A 97 19.01 2.42 2.93
C TRP A 97 18.87 2.99 1.51
N LEU A 98 19.95 3.59 0.99
CA LEU A 98 20.01 4.02 -0.41
C LEU A 98 19.74 2.86 -1.37
N GLY A 99 20.38 1.71 -1.15
CA GLY A 99 20.19 0.52 -1.98
C GLY A 99 18.74 -0.01 -1.97
N ARG A 100 18.01 0.13 -0.85
CA ARG A 100 16.57 -0.23 -0.78
C ARG A 100 15.71 0.76 -1.55
N MET A 101 15.93 2.07 -1.41
CA MET A 101 15.22 3.10 -2.17
C MET A 101 15.48 2.98 -3.68
N ARG A 102 16.72 2.73 -4.06
CA ARG A 102 17.14 2.54 -5.45
C ARG A 102 16.52 1.29 -6.07
N ARG A 103 16.57 0.14 -5.38
CA ARG A 103 15.88 -1.08 -5.84
C ARG A 103 14.38 -0.86 -6.01
N GLY A 104 13.77 -0.09 -5.11
CA GLY A 104 12.35 0.25 -5.22
C GLY A 104 12.02 1.11 -6.44
N ASP A 105 12.86 2.11 -6.76
CA ASP A 105 12.70 2.86 -8.00
C ASP A 105 12.97 2.00 -9.23
N ALA A 106 13.99 1.14 -9.21
CA ALA A 106 14.31 0.25 -10.33
C ALA A 106 13.16 -0.70 -10.68
N GLU A 107 12.53 -1.31 -9.67
CA GLU A 107 11.35 -2.16 -9.83
C GLU A 107 10.17 -1.36 -10.37
N ALA A 108 9.91 -0.16 -9.84
CA ALA A 108 8.84 0.71 -10.30
C ALA A 108 9.03 1.11 -11.78
N ARG A 109 10.27 1.44 -12.20
CA ARG A 109 10.58 1.75 -13.60
C ARG A 109 10.36 0.56 -14.53
N GLN A 110 10.65 -0.67 -14.09
CA GLN A 110 10.33 -1.87 -14.87
C GLN A 110 8.81 -2.03 -15.06
N ILE A 111 8.03 -1.82 -14.00
CA ILE A 111 6.56 -1.88 -14.03
C ILE A 111 5.98 -0.79 -14.93
N GLU A 112 6.44 0.44 -14.75
CA GLU A 112 6.01 1.60 -15.54
C GLU A 112 6.31 1.40 -17.02
N ALA A 113 7.51 0.94 -17.36
CA ALA A 113 7.88 0.65 -18.74
C ALA A 113 7.05 -0.50 -19.35
N ALA A 114 6.72 -1.53 -18.57
CA ALA A 114 5.85 -2.63 -19.03
C ALA A 114 4.43 -2.15 -19.33
N ASN A 115 3.96 -1.11 -18.65
CA ASN A 115 2.63 -0.53 -18.82
C ASN A 115 2.58 0.63 -19.83
N LEU A 116 3.72 1.16 -20.28
CA LEU A 116 3.76 2.25 -21.26
C LEU A 116 3.13 1.82 -22.60
N PRO A 117 2.31 2.68 -23.24
CA PRO A 117 1.83 2.46 -24.60
C PRO A 117 2.97 2.30 -25.61
N ALA A 118 2.74 1.52 -26.67
CA ALA A 118 3.76 1.23 -27.68
C ALA A 118 4.41 2.50 -28.31
N PRO A 119 3.66 3.58 -28.63
CA PRO A 119 4.26 4.81 -29.14
C PRO A 119 5.24 5.46 -28.15
N ALA A 120 4.88 5.51 -26.85
CA ALA A 120 5.74 6.06 -25.81
C ALA A 120 7.01 5.21 -25.62
N ARG A 121 6.88 3.87 -25.62
CA ARG A 121 8.03 2.96 -25.57
C ARG A 121 8.99 3.17 -26.74
N ARG A 122 8.48 3.29 -27.98
CA ARG A 122 9.31 3.55 -29.17
C ARG A 122 10.02 4.90 -29.09
N ARG A 123 9.34 5.95 -28.58
CA ARG A 123 9.93 7.28 -28.38
C ARG A 123 11.10 7.24 -27.40
N LEU A 124 10.95 6.51 -26.29
CA LEU A 124 12.02 6.34 -25.31
C LEU A 124 13.16 5.47 -25.86
N ALA A 125 12.85 4.37 -26.55
CA ALA A 125 13.87 3.50 -27.14
C ALA A 125 14.79 4.23 -28.14
N ARG A 126 14.26 5.18 -28.92
CA ARG A 126 15.07 6.03 -29.80
C ARG A 126 16.06 6.92 -29.05
N ARG A 127 15.73 7.34 -27.83
CA ARG A 127 16.62 8.16 -26.98
C ARG A 127 17.72 7.35 -26.32
N THR A 128 17.57 6.03 -26.25
CA THR A 128 18.48 5.09 -25.58
C THR A 128 19.23 4.22 -26.59
N GLY A 129 19.32 4.62 -27.86
CA GLY A 129 20.04 3.86 -28.88
C GLY A 129 19.47 2.46 -29.17
N GLY A 130 18.19 2.22 -28.87
CA GLY A 130 17.55 0.91 -29.03
C GLY A 130 17.53 0.04 -27.75
N GLU A 131 18.20 0.46 -26.67
CA GLU A 131 18.12 -0.25 -25.39
C GLU A 131 16.71 -0.21 -24.79
N ALA A 132 16.38 -1.20 -23.96
CA ALA A 132 15.12 -1.23 -23.22
C ALA A 132 15.03 0.01 -22.30
N PRO A 133 13.97 0.84 -22.41
CA PRO A 133 13.90 2.13 -21.70
C PRO A 133 14.12 2.07 -20.19
N ALA A 134 13.58 1.05 -19.52
CA ALA A 134 13.77 0.87 -18.07
C ALA A 134 15.21 0.47 -17.72
N ALA A 135 15.88 -0.32 -18.56
CA ALA A 135 17.27 -0.74 -18.33
C ALA A 135 18.21 0.47 -18.43
N ALA A 136 18.09 1.25 -19.50
CA ALA A 136 18.87 2.47 -19.70
C ALA A 136 18.62 3.51 -18.59
N ALA A 137 17.34 3.72 -18.22
CA ALA A 137 16.99 4.60 -17.09
C ALA A 137 17.62 4.10 -15.78
N ASN A 138 17.57 2.78 -15.51
CA ASN A 138 18.14 2.21 -14.30
C ASN A 138 19.66 2.30 -14.25
N ALA A 139 20.36 2.09 -15.38
CA ALA A 139 21.81 2.28 -15.46
C ALA A 139 22.20 3.74 -15.16
N CYS A 140 21.46 4.70 -15.72
CA CYS A 140 21.66 6.11 -15.42
C CYS A 140 21.39 6.45 -13.94
N ALA A 141 20.34 5.88 -13.37
CA ALA A 141 19.98 6.05 -11.97
C ALA A 141 21.05 5.48 -11.02
N ASP A 142 21.65 4.33 -11.36
CA ASP A 142 22.73 3.72 -10.57
C ASP A 142 24.00 4.58 -10.62
N ARG A 143 24.32 5.15 -11.79
CA ARG A 143 25.43 6.10 -11.94
C ARG A 143 25.23 7.36 -11.09
N LEU A 144 24.04 7.97 -11.16
CA LEU A 144 23.72 9.16 -10.35
C LEU A 144 23.80 8.87 -8.85
N LEU A 145 23.30 7.71 -8.41
CA LEU A 145 23.43 7.29 -7.01
C LEU A 145 24.89 7.19 -6.56
N ALA A 146 25.72 6.51 -7.38
CA ALA A 146 27.13 6.32 -7.09
C ALA A 146 27.87 7.67 -6.97
N GLU A 147 27.64 8.58 -7.92
CA GLU A 147 28.30 9.88 -7.96
C GLU A 147 27.81 10.86 -6.88
N GLU A 148 26.49 10.98 -6.69
CA GLU A 148 25.92 12.07 -5.88
C GLU A 148 25.79 11.72 -4.40
N LEU A 149 25.66 10.43 -4.04
CA LEU A 149 25.33 10.01 -2.67
C LEU A 149 26.29 8.99 -2.06
N LEU A 150 27.05 8.26 -2.87
CA LEU A 150 28.07 7.30 -2.43
C LEU A 150 29.51 7.78 -2.69
N GLY A 151 29.69 8.88 -3.40
CA GLY A 151 31.00 9.48 -3.67
C GLY A 151 31.69 10.01 -2.42
N ALA A 152 33.02 10.19 -2.54
CA ALA A 152 33.89 10.63 -1.44
C ALA A 152 33.61 12.07 -0.95
N GLU A 153 33.05 12.93 -1.80
CA GLU A 153 32.73 14.32 -1.40
C GLU A 153 31.56 14.35 -0.41
N ASP A 154 31.78 14.88 0.78
CA ASP A 154 30.75 15.24 1.77
C ASP A 154 29.92 16.42 1.25
N GLY A 155 29.01 16.08 0.34
CA GLY A 155 28.32 17.07 -0.45
C GLY A 155 27.00 17.56 0.14
N PRO A 156 26.55 18.76 -0.26
CA PRO A 156 25.21 19.30 0.01
C PRO A 156 24.07 18.37 -0.45
N ALA A 157 24.33 17.43 -1.37
CA ALA A 157 23.39 16.39 -1.77
C ALA A 157 22.95 15.49 -0.60
N ARG A 158 23.88 15.06 0.27
CA ARG A 158 23.55 14.19 1.41
C ARG A 158 22.70 14.92 2.45
N ALA A 159 23.01 16.20 2.70
CA ALA A 159 22.20 17.06 3.56
C ALA A 159 20.79 17.29 2.98
N ALA A 160 20.70 17.56 1.67
CA ALA A 160 19.42 17.73 1.00
C ALA A 160 18.57 16.44 0.99
N LEU A 161 19.21 15.27 0.86
CA LEU A 161 18.52 13.97 0.90
C LEU A 161 17.79 13.76 2.23
N ARG A 162 18.40 14.14 3.35
CA ARG A 162 17.81 13.96 4.69
C ARG A 162 16.42 14.61 4.80
N GLU A 163 16.29 15.82 4.26
CA GLU A 163 15.03 16.57 4.29
C GLU A 163 14.05 16.13 3.17
N ALA A 164 14.57 15.57 2.08
CA ALA A 164 13.77 15.19 0.91
C ALA A 164 13.05 13.84 1.05
N VAL A 165 13.53 12.92 1.90
CA VAL A 165 12.92 11.60 2.06
C VAL A 165 11.69 11.68 2.97
N VAL A 166 10.56 12.01 2.35
CA VAL A 166 9.24 12.05 2.98
C VAL A 166 8.28 11.15 2.20
N ALA A 167 7.51 10.33 2.92
CA ALA A 167 6.44 9.53 2.33
C ALA A 167 5.12 10.34 2.30
N PRO A 168 4.36 10.33 1.20
CA PRO A 168 3.06 11.00 1.12
C PRO A 168 2.12 10.46 2.18
N ASP A 169 1.38 11.32 2.87
CA ASP A 169 0.40 10.93 3.88
C ASP A 169 -0.95 10.48 3.26
N HIS A 170 -1.17 10.65 1.97
CA HIS A 170 -2.44 10.36 1.30
C HIS A 170 -3.68 11.05 1.92
N TYR A 171 -3.47 12.14 2.66
CA TYR A 171 -4.51 13.07 3.08
C TYR A 171 -4.30 14.41 2.37
N VAL A 172 -5.36 14.94 1.79
CA VAL A 172 -5.35 16.19 1.04
C VAL A 172 -5.74 17.32 1.98
N ASP A 173 -4.76 18.05 2.48
CA ASP A 173 -4.98 19.11 3.47
C ASP A 173 -5.86 20.25 2.95
N THR A 174 -5.72 20.61 1.68
CA THR A 174 -6.60 21.61 1.06
C THR A 174 -8.06 21.17 1.07
N TRP A 175 -8.34 19.88 0.96
CA TRP A 175 -9.71 19.35 1.05
C TRP A 175 -10.22 19.37 2.49
N ARG A 176 -9.36 19.10 3.48
CA ARG A 176 -9.73 19.22 4.89
C ARG A 176 -10.08 20.66 5.26
N VAL A 177 -9.32 21.63 4.74
CA VAL A 177 -9.59 23.06 4.93
C VAL A 177 -10.91 23.46 4.25
N LEU A 178 -11.05 23.20 2.94
CA LEU A 178 -12.24 23.59 2.17
C LEU A 178 -13.51 22.84 2.62
N GLY A 179 -13.36 21.61 3.09
CA GLY A 179 -14.45 20.79 3.61
C GLY A 179 -14.83 21.10 5.06
N GLY A 180 -14.21 22.08 5.71
CA GLY A 180 -14.52 22.43 7.09
C GLY A 180 -14.26 21.29 8.08
N TYR A 181 -13.16 20.53 7.89
CA TYR A 181 -12.81 19.35 8.67
C TYR A 181 -12.94 19.51 10.20
N PRO A 182 -12.56 20.65 10.83
CA PRO A 182 -12.75 20.83 12.27
C PRO A 182 -14.20 20.66 12.75
N LEU A 183 -15.19 20.94 11.90
CA LEU A 183 -16.62 20.75 12.15
C LEU A 183 -17.09 19.37 11.67
N THR A 184 -16.76 19.00 10.42
CA THR A 184 -17.25 17.73 9.84
C THR A 184 -16.71 16.50 10.56
N ARG A 185 -15.54 16.59 11.20
CA ARG A 185 -14.98 15.51 12.04
C ARG A 185 -15.89 15.07 13.18
N VAL A 186 -16.77 15.95 13.69
CA VAL A 186 -17.74 15.59 14.74
C VAL A 186 -18.76 14.61 14.18
N GLY A 187 -19.36 14.92 13.03
CA GLY A 187 -20.30 14.03 12.35
C GLY A 187 -19.65 12.72 11.90
N LEU A 188 -18.40 12.79 11.40
CA LEU A 188 -17.62 11.59 11.05
C LEU A 188 -17.36 10.70 12.28
N SER A 189 -16.99 11.31 13.42
CA SER A 189 -16.73 10.59 14.67
C SER A 189 -17.99 9.92 15.21
N LEU A 190 -19.15 10.58 15.15
CA LEU A 190 -20.44 9.99 15.53
C LEU A 190 -20.83 8.82 14.61
N GLY A 191 -20.68 8.98 13.29
CA GLY A 191 -20.95 7.91 12.33
C GLY A 191 -20.05 6.70 12.53
N TYR A 192 -18.75 6.94 12.76
CA TYR A 192 -17.79 5.90 13.12
C TYR A 192 -18.15 5.22 14.43
N GLY A 193 -18.49 5.97 15.49
CA GLY A 193 -18.86 5.44 16.79
C GLY A 193 -20.06 4.49 16.71
N ARG A 194 -21.11 4.90 16.00
CA ARG A 194 -22.27 4.03 15.75
C ARG A 194 -21.89 2.76 14.98
N TRP A 195 -21.15 2.90 13.88
CA TRP A 195 -20.68 1.74 13.13
C TRP A 195 -19.84 0.80 14.00
N ARG A 196 -18.92 1.34 14.81
CA ARG A 196 -18.05 0.56 15.71
C ARG A 196 -18.88 -0.22 16.71
N ASP A 197 -19.83 0.42 17.37
CA ASP A 197 -20.64 -0.21 18.40
C ASP A 197 -21.52 -1.32 17.80
N ASP A 198 -22.18 -1.04 16.67
CA ASP A 198 -22.99 -2.03 15.91
C ASP A 198 -22.11 -3.21 15.44
N TYR A 199 -20.91 -2.93 14.95
CA TYR A 199 -19.97 -3.93 14.46
C TYR A 199 -19.43 -4.82 15.60
N LEU A 200 -19.01 -4.22 16.70
CA LEU A 200 -18.49 -4.97 17.86
C LEU A 200 -19.56 -5.83 18.52
N ALA A 201 -20.81 -5.35 18.58
CA ALA A 201 -21.92 -6.12 19.15
C ALA A 201 -22.21 -7.41 18.38
N GLY A 202 -21.92 -7.44 17.07
CA GLY A 202 -22.12 -8.62 16.21
C GLY A 202 -20.85 -9.44 15.93
N PHE A 203 -19.68 -9.00 16.40
CA PHE A 203 -18.43 -9.74 16.19
C PHE A 203 -18.45 -11.06 16.97
N ASP A 204 -17.96 -12.13 16.36
CA ASP A 204 -18.02 -13.52 16.86
C ASP A 204 -19.44 -14.08 17.07
N ALA A 205 -20.47 -13.44 16.50
CA ALA A 205 -21.79 -14.04 16.40
C ALA A 205 -21.72 -15.37 15.60
N PRO A 206 -22.61 -16.34 15.87
CA PRO A 206 -22.58 -17.64 15.19
C PRO A 206 -22.52 -17.51 13.66
N PHE A 207 -21.44 -18.03 13.07
CA PHE A 207 -21.21 -17.93 11.63
C PHE A 207 -21.94 -19.04 10.86
N PRO A 208 -22.49 -18.74 9.66
CA PRO A 208 -23.22 -19.73 8.88
C PRO A 208 -22.42 -21.02 8.60
N GLY A 209 -23.11 -22.16 8.72
CA GLY A 209 -22.55 -23.48 8.47
C GLY A 209 -22.31 -23.79 6.99
N ARG A 210 -21.90 -25.04 6.72
CA ARG A 210 -21.68 -25.55 5.35
C ARG A 210 -22.94 -25.38 4.48
N GLY A 211 -22.75 -24.92 3.25
CA GLY A 211 -23.84 -24.66 2.29
C GLY A 211 -24.29 -23.19 2.21
N GLN A 212 -24.09 -22.41 3.28
CA GLN A 212 -24.30 -20.95 3.29
C GLN A 212 -22.98 -20.17 3.30
N ALA A 213 -21.90 -20.79 3.78
CA ALA A 213 -20.55 -20.29 3.65
C ALA A 213 -19.67 -21.22 2.80
N ARG A 214 -18.77 -20.62 2.03
CA ARG A 214 -17.76 -21.31 1.22
C ARG A 214 -16.39 -21.14 1.83
N ARG A 215 -15.67 -22.24 1.98
CA ARG A 215 -14.32 -22.30 2.56
C ARG A 215 -13.26 -22.39 1.47
N TYR A 216 -12.34 -21.45 1.48
CA TYR A 216 -11.18 -21.40 0.61
C TYR A 216 -9.91 -21.69 1.41
N ALA A 217 -9.19 -22.76 1.07
CA ALA A 217 -7.93 -23.12 1.72
C ALA A 217 -6.73 -22.80 0.83
N PRO A 218 -5.57 -22.44 1.39
CA PRO A 218 -4.37 -22.14 0.60
C PRO A 218 -3.87 -23.38 -0.12
N ALA A 219 -3.47 -23.22 -1.38
CA ALA A 219 -2.69 -24.23 -2.08
C ALA A 219 -1.32 -24.34 -1.41
N LEU A 220 -0.98 -25.54 -0.94
CA LEU A 220 0.28 -25.81 -0.29
C LEU A 220 1.40 -25.97 -1.34
N PRO A 221 2.58 -25.39 -1.12
CA PRO A 221 3.74 -25.62 -1.97
C PRO A 221 4.22 -27.07 -1.85
N GLU A 222 4.94 -27.53 -2.87
CA GLU A 222 5.61 -28.83 -2.83
C GLU A 222 6.64 -28.91 -1.69
N GLY A 223 6.82 -30.12 -1.14
CA GLY A 223 7.74 -30.39 -0.04
C GLY A 223 7.03 -30.68 1.29
N PRO A 224 7.80 -30.98 2.36
CA PRO A 224 7.23 -31.32 3.66
C PRO A 224 6.52 -30.11 4.27
N PRO A 225 5.35 -30.33 4.91
CA PRO A 225 4.62 -29.27 5.60
C PRO A 225 5.51 -28.67 6.69
N LEU A 226 5.41 -27.35 6.88
CA LEU A 226 6.06 -26.68 7.98
C LEU A 226 5.24 -26.88 9.25
N ASP A 227 5.89 -27.27 10.34
CA ASP A 227 5.35 -27.08 11.68
C ASP A 227 5.65 -25.66 12.19
N GLY A 228 5.15 -25.34 13.39
CA GLY A 228 5.32 -24.01 13.97
C GLY A 228 6.76 -23.65 14.32
N GLU A 229 7.59 -24.63 14.68
CA GLU A 229 8.96 -24.35 15.05
C GLU A 229 9.85 -24.20 13.81
N ALA A 230 9.65 -25.01 12.78
CA ALA A 230 10.29 -24.87 11.49
C ALA A 230 9.96 -23.51 10.84
N ALA A 231 8.68 -23.10 10.87
CA ALA A 231 8.28 -21.79 10.36
C ALA A 231 8.93 -20.63 11.15
N ALA A 232 8.93 -20.72 12.48
CA ALA A 232 9.57 -19.71 13.32
C ALA A 232 11.09 -19.65 13.11
N ARG A 233 11.74 -20.81 12.96
CA ARG A 233 13.18 -20.92 12.67
C ARG A 233 13.55 -20.27 11.35
N LEU A 234 12.76 -20.46 10.29
CA LEU A 234 12.98 -19.78 9.00
C LEU A 234 13.09 -18.26 9.16
N VAL A 235 12.25 -17.66 10.02
CA VAL A 235 12.27 -16.21 10.27
C VAL A 235 13.46 -15.80 11.12
N ARG A 236 13.81 -16.57 12.15
CA ARG A 236 14.94 -16.27 13.04
C ARG A 236 16.28 -16.35 12.31
N GLU A 237 16.47 -17.38 11.50
CA GLU A 237 17.72 -17.67 10.78
C GLU A 237 17.83 -16.90 9.46
N ALA A 238 16.75 -16.30 8.97
CA ALA A 238 16.78 -15.54 7.73
C ALA A 238 17.82 -14.39 7.76
N PRO A 239 18.55 -14.17 6.64
CA PRO A 239 19.48 -13.07 6.52
C PRO A 239 18.82 -11.72 6.83
N ARG A 240 19.54 -10.86 7.57
CA ARG A 240 19.11 -9.49 7.85
C ARG A 240 20.14 -8.51 7.32
N GLY A 241 19.69 -7.52 6.57
CA GLY A 241 20.56 -6.43 6.12
C GLY A 241 20.90 -5.45 7.25
N PRO A 242 21.79 -4.47 7.03
CA PRO A 242 22.18 -3.47 8.04
C PRO A 242 21.00 -2.69 8.67
N LEU A 243 19.87 -2.58 7.95
CA LEU A 243 18.64 -1.96 8.45
C LEU A 243 17.78 -2.88 9.34
N GLY A 244 18.17 -4.14 9.54
CA GLY A 244 17.38 -5.13 10.28
C GLY A 244 16.23 -5.75 9.46
N LEU A 245 16.10 -5.41 8.18
CA LEU A 245 15.11 -5.99 7.27
C LEU A 245 15.46 -7.45 6.96
N VAL A 246 14.50 -8.35 7.16
CA VAL A 246 14.61 -9.75 6.79
C VAL A 246 14.56 -9.87 5.27
N ASP A 247 15.49 -10.63 4.70
CA ASP A 247 15.48 -11.00 3.29
C ASP A 247 15.15 -12.49 3.16
N LEU A 248 14.02 -12.79 2.53
CA LEU A 248 13.59 -14.15 2.19
C LEU A 248 13.63 -14.25 0.67
N ASP A 249 14.23 -15.32 0.14
CA ASP A 249 14.05 -15.67 -1.26
C ASP A 249 12.58 -16.03 -1.57
N ASP A 250 12.25 -16.15 -2.84
CA ASP A 250 10.86 -16.39 -3.29
C ASP A 250 10.32 -17.78 -2.87
N GLU A 251 11.17 -18.79 -2.71
CA GLU A 251 10.75 -20.13 -2.29
C GLU A 251 10.45 -20.15 -0.80
N THR A 252 11.38 -19.67 0.01
CA THR A 252 11.25 -19.54 1.46
C THR A 252 10.05 -18.67 1.81
N LEU A 253 9.86 -17.54 1.11
CA LEU A 253 8.67 -16.69 1.32
C LEU A 253 7.37 -17.42 0.98
N ARG A 254 7.32 -18.22 -0.09
CA ARG A 254 6.10 -19.00 -0.43
C ARG A 254 5.79 -20.05 0.63
N ARG A 255 6.79 -20.78 1.13
CA ARG A 255 6.60 -21.79 2.18
C ARG A 255 6.13 -21.15 3.49
N LEU A 256 6.78 -20.08 3.92
CA LEU A 256 6.39 -19.34 5.12
C LEU A 256 4.99 -18.72 4.96
N ALA A 257 4.68 -18.14 3.80
CA ALA A 257 3.35 -17.63 3.51
C ALA A 257 2.30 -18.73 3.52
N ALA A 258 2.57 -19.89 2.93
CA ALA A 258 1.63 -21.01 2.95
C ALA A 258 1.35 -21.51 4.37
N TYR A 259 2.33 -21.49 5.27
CA TYR A 259 2.13 -21.86 6.67
C TYR A 259 1.21 -20.88 7.42
N HIS A 260 1.38 -19.57 7.21
CA HIS A 260 0.59 -18.54 7.87
C HIS A 260 -0.69 -18.13 7.11
N ALA A 261 -0.92 -18.68 5.92
CA ALA A 261 -2.08 -18.36 5.09
C ALA A 261 -3.38 -18.86 5.75
N PRO A 262 -4.40 -18.00 5.88
CA PRO A 262 -5.64 -18.36 6.54
C PRO A 262 -6.53 -19.22 5.64
N VAL A 263 -7.51 -19.90 6.23
CA VAL A 263 -8.70 -20.34 5.51
C VAL A 263 -9.67 -19.15 5.44
N PHE A 264 -10.18 -18.81 4.26
CA PHE A 264 -11.24 -17.81 4.13
C PHE A 264 -12.60 -18.53 4.13
N ALA A 265 -13.39 -18.36 5.18
CA ALA A 265 -14.76 -18.83 5.25
C ALA A 265 -15.69 -17.66 4.92
N ILE A 266 -16.33 -17.69 3.74
CA ILE A 266 -17.09 -16.55 3.21
C ILE A 266 -18.55 -16.93 3.09
N GLU A 267 -19.44 -16.26 3.81
CA GLU A 267 -20.88 -16.37 3.59
C GLU A 267 -21.18 -15.98 2.13
N THR A 268 -21.91 -16.82 1.42
CA THR A 268 -22.13 -16.69 -0.02
C THR A 268 -23.62 -16.51 -0.29
N ARG A 269 -24.00 -15.33 -0.78
CA ARG A 269 -25.35 -15.03 -1.30
C ARG A 269 -25.38 -14.98 -2.82
N GLY A 270 -24.23 -14.76 -3.46
CA GLY A 270 -24.15 -14.73 -4.91
C GLY A 270 -22.74 -14.89 -5.48
N HIS A 271 -22.60 -14.53 -6.75
CA HIS A 271 -21.32 -14.55 -7.45
C HIS A 271 -20.31 -13.56 -6.83
N ASP A 272 -20.79 -12.42 -6.34
CA ASP A 272 -19.95 -11.33 -5.86
C ASP A 272 -19.26 -11.62 -4.53
N ASP A 273 -19.69 -12.68 -3.82
CA ASP A 273 -19.06 -13.17 -2.58
C ASP A 273 -17.97 -14.23 -2.84
N ARG A 274 -17.58 -14.44 -4.10
CA ARG A 274 -16.59 -15.47 -4.48
C ARG A 274 -15.21 -14.86 -4.65
N LEU A 275 -14.22 -15.48 -4.01
CA LEU A 275 -12.82 -15.12 -4.15
C LEU A 275 -12.32 -15.40 -5.58
N GLY A 276 -11.59 -14.47 -6.16
CA GLY A 276 -11.00 -14.67 -7.49
C GLY A 276 -9.79 -13.80 -7.81
N ALA A 277 -9.35 -13.86 -9.06
CA ALA A 277 -8.20 -13.12 -9.56
C ALA A 277 -8.63 -11.84 -10.32
N PRO A 278 -8.15 -10.64 -9.92
CA PRO A 278 -8.40 -9.45 -10.71
C PRO A 278 -7.76 -9.52 -12.10
N TYR A 279 -8.52 -9.07 -13.10
CA TYR A 279 -8.12 -8.94 -14.50
C TYR A 279 -8.80 -7.73 -15.16
N TRP A 280 -8.29 -7.33 -16.33
CA TRP A 280 -8.95 -6.32 -17.16
C TRP A 280 -9.93 -6.97 -18.13
N ARG A 281 -11.21 -6.60 -18.05
CA ARG A 281 -12.24 -7.00 -19.02
C ARG A 281 -12.46 -5.88 -20.03
N ARG A 282 -12.85 -6.25 -21.26
CA ARG A 282 -13.33 -5.27 -22.25
C ARG A 282 -14.58 -4.59 -21.70
N GLY A 283 -14.58 -3.27 -21.69
CA GLY A 283 -15.71 -2.43 -21.28
C GLY A 283 -16.21 -1.56 -22.44
N PRO A 284 -17.35 -0.88 -22.29
CA PRO A 284 -17.99 -0.14 -23.38
C PRO A 284 -17.17 1.07 -23.86
N ALA A 285 -16.43 1.75 -22.98
CA ALA A 285 -15.61 2.91 -23.32
C ALA A 285 -14.13 2.75 -22.94
N ARG A 286 -13.85 2.01 -21.86
CA ARG A 286 -12.50 1.72 -21.36
C ARG A 286 -12.47 0.33 -20.71
N PRO A 287 -11.30 -0.32 -20.60
CA PRO A 287 -11.17 -1.55 -19.83
C PRO A 287 -11.70 -1.35 -18.40
N LEU A 288 -12.39 -2.36 -17.88
CA LEU A 288 -12.97 -2.36 -16.54
C LEU A 288 -12.30 -3.43 -15.68
N PRO A 289 -12.06 -3.16 -14.38
CA PRO A 289 -11.59 -4.18 -13.47
C PRO A 289 -12.70 -5.22 -13.26
N ALA A 290 -12.32 -6.49 -13.29
CA ALA A 290 -13.19 -7.62 -13.02
C ALA A 290 -12.42 -8.69 -12.23
N VAL A 291 -13.13 -9.64 -11.63
CA VAL A 291 -12.56 -10.74 -10.85
C VAL A 291 -12.96 -12.05 -11.49
N ASP A 292 -11.98 -12.91 -11.79
CA ASP A 292 -12.20 -14.27 -12.28
C ASP A 292 -12.30 -15.21 -11.08
N THR A 293 -13.53 -15.57 -10.72
CA THR A 293 -13.85 -16.42 -9.56
C THR A 293 -13.51 -17.89 -9.78
N ASN A 294 -13.13 -18.29 -11.00
CA ASN A 294 -12.63 -19.64 -11.29
C ASN A 294 -11.14 -19.78 -10.95
N ARG A 295 -10.47 -18.68 -10.60
CA ARG A 295 -9.06 -18.65 -10.21
C ARG A 295 -8.88 -17.97 -8.85
N PRO A 296 -9.31 -18.59 -7.74
CA PRO A 296 -9.10 -18.04 -6.41
C PRO A 296 -7.61 -17.83 -6.14
N VAL A 297 -7.25 -16.64 -5.67
CA VAL A 297 -5.84 -16.25 -5.43
C VAL A 297 -5.73 -15.21 -4.32
N ALA A 298 -4.71 -15.35 -3.47
CA ALA A 298 -4.26 -14.31 -2.58
C ALA A 298 -2.93 -13.75 -3.09
N ASP A 299 -2.88 -12.43 -3.29
CA ASP A 299 -1.63 -11.73 -3.58
C ASP A 299 -0.81 -11.61 -2.29
N VAL A 300 0.42 -12.12 -2.30
CA VAL A 300 1.31 -12.19 -1.14
C VAL A 300 2.45 -11.19 -1.28
N ARG A 301 2.77 -10.48 -0.20
CA ARG A 301 3.98 -9.66 -0.09
C ARG A 301 4.64 -9.80 1.27
N LEU A 302 5.96 -9.68 1.28
CA LEU A 302 6.75 -9.43 2.48
C LEU A 302 6.84 -7.91 2.67
N ALA A 303 6.30 -7.42 3.78
CA ALA A 303 6.46 -6.06 4.26
C ALA A 303 7.23 -6.08 5.59
N HIS A 304 7.48 -4.91 6.17
CA HIS A 304 8.10 -4.79 7.48
C HIS A 304 7.49 -3.59 8.23
N THR A 305 7.54 -3.68 9.55
CA THR A 305 7.18 -2.59 10.47
C THR A 305 8.28 -2.40 11.50
N ARG A 306 8.17 -1.38 12.34
CA ARG A 306 9.01 -1.17 13.51
C ARG A 306 8.15 -1.30 14.77
N PHE A 307 8.70 -1.95 15.78
CA PHE A 307 8.06 -2.10 17.07
C PHE A 307 9.08 -2.45 18.15
N GLY A 308 9.08 -1.71 19.26
CA GLY A 308 10.03 -1.93 20.36
C GLY A 308 11.48 -1.80 19.92
N GLY A 309 11.77 -0.84 19.03
CA GLY A 309 13.11 -0.61 18.47
C GLY A 309 13.59 -1.68 17.47
N ARG A 310 12.77 -2.69 17.16
CA ARG A 310 13.10 -3.77 16.21
C ARG A 310 12.36 -3.59 14.89
N VAL A 311 12.92 -4.14 13.83
CA VAL A 311 12.25 -4.24 12.52
C VAL A 311 11.65 -5.65 12.39
N LEU A 312 10.33 -5.73 12.26
CA LEU A 312 9.58 -6.99 12.25
C LEU A 312 9.04 -7.29 10.85
N PRO A 313 9.20 -8.52 10.33
CA PRO A 313 8.63 -8.90 9.04
C PRO A 313 7.13 -9.10 9.12
N GLN A 314 6.44 -8.77 8.02
CA GLN A 314 5.00 -8.87 7.88
C GLN A 314 4.64 -9.64 6.61
N LEU A 315 3.83 -10.69 6.76
CA LEU A 315 3.23 -11.39 5.62
C LEU A 315 1.87 -10.78 5.35
N VAL A 316 1.66 -10.25 4.15
CA VAL A 316 0.41 -9.57 3.78
C VAL A 316 -0.25 -10.32 2.64
N TYR A 317 -1.52 -10.66 2.83
CA TYR A 317 -2.38 -11.36 1.90
C TYR A 317 -3.48 -10.40 1.45
N THR A 318 -3.64 -10.22 0.14
CA THR A 318 -4.75 -9.44 -0.42
C THR A 318 -5.61 -10.36 -1.29
N VAL A 319 -6.89 -10.47 -0.94
CA VAL A 319 -7.91 -11.24 -1.70
C VAL A 319 -8.95 -10.29 -2.28
N TRP A 320 -9.59 -10.72 -3.37
CA TRP A 320 -10.46 -9.86 -4.17
C TRP A 320 -11.80 -10.52 -4.48
N PHE A 321 -12.83 -9.68 -4.53
CA PHE A 321 -14.21 -10.02 -4.79
C PHE A 321 -14.74 -9.20 -5.97
N PRO A 322 -15.64 -9.75 -6.81
CA PRO A 322 -16.18 -9.03 -7.96
C PRO A 322 -16.83 -7.67 -7.63
N ALA A 323 -17.51 -7.53 -6.49
CA ALA A 323 -18.17 -6.30 -6.07
C ALA A 323 -18.59 -6.36 -4.60
N ARG A 324 -18.80 -5.20 -3.98
CA ARG A 324 -19.75 -5.07 -2.86
C ARG A 324 -21.11 -4.80 -3.48
N THR A 325 -21.96 -5.82 -3.58
CA THR A 325 -23.27 -5.73 -4.23
C THR A 325 -24.08 -4.58 -3.64
N ARG A 326 -24.65 -3.74 -4.50
CA ARG A 326 -25.55 -2.66 -4.04
C ARG A 326 -26.86 -3.26 -3.58
N LEU A 327 -27.24 -2.97 -2.34
CA LEU A 327 -28.52 -3.43 -1.78
C LEU A 327 -29.70 -2.51 -2.11
N GLY A 328 -29.44 -1.31 -2.65
CA GLY A 328 -30.47 -0.36 -3.06
C GLY A 328 -29.87 0.89 -3.70
N ALA A 329 -30.73 1.79 -4.18
CA ALA A 329 -30.31 3.01 -4.87
C ALA A 329 -29.51 3.98 -3.98
N PHE A 330 -29.73 3.94 -2.67
CA PHE A 330 -29.06 4.79 -1.67
C PHE A 330 -27.89 4.10 -0.97
N ASP A 331 -27.51 2.89 -1.40
CA ASP A 331 -26.35 2.20 -0.83
C ASP A 331 -25.04 2.87 -1.29
N ILE A 332 -24.53 3.77 -0.44
CA ILE A 332 -23.37 4.59 -0.77
C ILE A 332 -22.05 3.82 -0.81
N LEU A 333 -22.03 2.63 -0.22
CA LEU A 333 -20.83 1.81 -0.03
C LEU A 333 -20.66 0.77 -1.15
N GLY A 334 -21.71 0.46 -1.91
CA GLY A 334 -21.70 -0.58 -2.94
C GLY A 334 -21.02 -0.15 -4.25
N GLY A 335 -20.33 -1.09 -4.89
CA GLY A 335 -19.61 -0.85 -6.14
C GLY A 335 -18.77 -2.04 -6.61
N ARG A 336 -18.16 -1.88 -7.79
CA ARG A 336 -17.31 -2.91 -8.41
C ARG A 336 -16.01 -3.07 -7.66
N LEU A 337 -15.51 -4.31 -7.67
CA LEU A 337 -14.31 -4.76 -6.99
C LEU A 337 -14.34 -4.45 -5.50
N ASP A 338 -14.20 -5.49 -4.71
CA ASP A 338 -13.94 -5.36 -3.28
C ASP A 338 -12.72 -6.21 -2.93
N GLY A 339 -12.17 -6.02 -1.74
CA GLY A 339 -11.03 -6.80 -1.31
C GLY A 339 -10.78 -6.68 0.17
N VAL A 340 -10.13 -7.71 0.71
CA VAL A 340 -9.71 -7.76 2.10
C VAL A 340 -8.19 -7.96 2.11
N VAL A 341 -7.54 -7.20 2.98
CA VAL A 341 -6.13 -7.38 3.32
C VAL A 341 -6.06 -8.01 4.70
N TRP A 342 -5.35 -9.13 4.78
CA TRP A 342 -4.98 -9.78 6.04
C TRP A 342 -3.47 -9.68 6.19
N ARG A 343 -2.99 -9.30 7.38
CA ARG A 343 -1.57 -9.18 7.65
C ARG A 343 -1.20 -9.91 8.94
N VAL A 344 -0.08 -10.60 8.87
CA VAL A 344 0.55 -11.34 9.97
C VAL A 344 1.87 -10.63 10.27
N THR A 345 2.02 -10.02 11.44
CA THR A 345 3.30 -9.51 11.91
C THR A 345 3.99 -10.58 12.74
N LEU A 346 5.22 -10.94 12.38
CA LEU A 346 6.00 -11.96 13.08
C LEU A 346 6.95 -11.29 14.07
N GLY A 347 6.94 -11.77 15.31
CA GLY A 347 7.80 -11.32 16.39
C GLY A 347 9.26 -11.73 16.20
N PRO A 348 10.16 -11.28 17.11
CA PRO A 348 11.57 -11.65 17.07
C PRO A 348 11.85 -13.15 17.19
N ASP A 349 10.93 -13.90 17.80
CA ASP A 349 10.96 -15.36 17.94
C ASP A 349 10.52 -16.09 16.66
N GLY A 350 10.06 -15.35 15.63
CA GLY A 350 9.55 -15.89 14.38
C GLY A 350 8.08 -16.31 14.43
N ARG A 351 7.38 -16.10 15.55
CA ARG A 351 5.97 -16.47 15.73
C ARG A 351 5.05 -15.26 15.50
N PRO A 352 3.76 -15.47 15.19
CA PRO A 352 2.82 -14.37 15.06
C PRO A 352 2.72 -13.55 16.35
N LEU A 353 2.92 -12.25 16.23
CA LEU A 353 2.81 -11.28 17.32
C LEU A 353 1.44 -10.59 17.33
N ILE A 354 1.00 -10.17 16.15
CA ILE A 354 -0.28 -9.51 15.94
C ILE A 354 -0.74 -9.75 14.52
N HIS A 355 -2.04 -9.92 14.37
CA HIS A 355 -2.69 -9.90 13.08
C HIS A 355 -3.51 -8.64 12.93
N ASP A 356 -3.69 -8.17 11.70
CA ASP A 356 -4.59 -7.07 11.43
C ASP A 356 -5.19 -7.15 10.03
N SER A 357 -6.33 -6.49 9.87
CA SER A 357 -7.10 -6.50 8.63
C SER A 357 -7.61 -5.12 8.27
N ILE A 358 -7.69 -4.86 6.96
CA ILE A 358 -8.43 -3.75 6.37
C ILE A 358 -9.19 -4.27 5.16
N HIS A 359 -10.20 -3.54 4.71
CA HIS A 359 -10.61 -3.64 3.32
C HIS A 359 -9.54 -3.03 2.41
N ALA A 360 -9.44 -3.49 1.18
CA ALA A 360 -8.46 -3.01 0.21
C ALA A 360 -8.67 -1.53 -0.19
N CYS A 361 -9.74 -0.88 0.26
CA CYS A 361 -9.91 0.58 0.18
C CYS A 361 -9.22 1.37 1.31
N GLY A 362 -8.80 0.69 2.39
CA GLY A 362 -8.22 1.27 3.60
C GLY A 362 -9.19 1.33 4.79
N CYS A 363 -10.47 1.08 4.58
CA CYS A 363 -11.49 1.12 5.64
C CYS A 363 -11.39 -0.08 6.59
N TYR A 364 -12.05 0.03 7.75
CA TYR A 364 -12.25 -1.05 8.72
C TYR A 364 -10.94 -1.67 9.22
N HIS A 365 -10.03 -0.85 9.72
CA HIS A 365 -8.76 -1.35 10.27
C HIS A 365 -8.96 -1.98 11.65
N LEU A 366 -8.78 -3.30 11.71
CA LEU A 366 -8.97 -4.15 12.88
C LEU A 366 -7.65 -4.78 13.30
N PHE A 367 -7.42 -4.89 14.60
CA PHE A 367 -6.22 -5.49 15.18
C PHE A 367 -6.58 -6.68 16.06
N PHE A 368 -5.81 -7.76 15.96
CA PHE A 368 -5.99 -9.01 16.70
C PHE A 368 -4.65 -9.41 17.34
N PRO A 369 -4.35 -8.91 18.55
CA PRO A 369 -3.14 -9.27 19.28
C PRO A 369 -3.06 -10.78 19.53
N VAL A 370 -1.84 -11.33 19.49
CA VAL A 370 -1.58 -12.70 19.95
C VAL A 370 -1.11 -12.61 21.41
N PRO A 371 -1.78 -13.28 22.36
CA PRO A 371 -1.31 -13.32 23.73
C PRO A 371 0.18 -13.77 23.78
N PRO A 372 1.02 -13.10 24.57
CA PRO A 372 0.62 -12.20 25.64
C PRO A 372 0.61 -10.70 25.26
N LEU A 373 0.80 -10.32 23.99
CA LEU A 373 0.69 -8.92 23.55
C LEU A 373 -0.68 -8.36 23.91
N ARG A 374 -0.74 -7.15 24.46
CA ARG A 374 -2.00 -6.49 24.87
C ARG A 374 -2.18 -5.16 24.19
N ARG A 375 -3.45 -4.79 23.94
CA ARG A 375 -3.83 -3.42 23.59
C ARG A 375 -3.80 -2.56 24.84
N VAL A 376 -3.18 -1.39 24.76
CA VAL A 376 -3.18 -0.39 25.84
C VAL A 376 -4.07 0.80 25.48
N PRO A 377 -4.57 1.56 26.48
CA PRO A 377 -5.28 2.79 26.22
C PRO A 377 -4.41 3.82 25.48
N VAL A 378 -4.98 4.48 24.47
CA VAL A 378 -4.35 5.56 23.72
C VAL A 378 -5.16 6.85 23.81
N ALA A 379 -4.56 8.00 23.51
CA ALA A 379 -5.28 9.28 23.54
C ALA A 379 -6.53 9.29 22.63
N ALA A 380 -6.51 8.56 21.51
CA ALA A 380 -7.66 8.42 20.61
C ALA A 380 -8.84 7.65 21.22
N ASP A 381 -8.67 6.93 22.34
CA ASP A 381 -9.77 6.30 23.07
C ASP A 381 -10.65 7.32 23.81
N HIS A 382 -10.14 8.53 24.01
CA HIS A 382 -10.76 9.58 24.82
C HIS A 382 -11.03 10.87 24.06
N ASP A 383 -10.87 10.87 22.72
CA ASP A 383 -11.21 12.01 21.87
C ASP A 383 -11.96 11.56 20.60
N LEU A 384 -12.16 12.49 19.65
CA LEU A 384 -12.95 12.22 18.44
C LEU A 384 -12.25 11.33 17.40
N ARG A 385 -10.94 11.08 17.53
CA ARG A 385 -10.17 10.30 16.57
C ARG A 385 -10.57 8.83 16.59
N GLU A 386 -10.35 8.16 15.47
CA GLU A 386 -10.60 6.73 15.37
C GLU A 386 -9.48 5.94 16.06
N ALA A 387 -9.79 5.41 17.24
CA ALA A 387 -8.88 4.55 17.98
C ALA A 387 -8.55 3.24 17.24
N PRO A 388 -7.40 2.61 17.51
CA PRO A 388 -7.11 1.24 17.07
C PRO A 388 -8.17 0.27 17.61
N LEU A 389 -8.90 -0.41 16.73
CA LEU A 389 -10.01 -1.26 17.12
C LEU A 389 -9.56 -2.72 17.27
N THR A 390 -9.81 -3.32 18.45
CA THR A 390 -9.49 -4.72 18.75
C THR A 390 -10.77 -5.46 19.12
N PRO A 391 -11.46 -6.11 18.16
CA PRO A 391 -12.69 -6.83 18.43
C PRO A 391 -12.46 -8.10 19.27
N ALA A 392 -11.35 -8.78 19.02
CA ALA A 392 -10.97 -10.02 19.69
C ALA A 392 -9.45 -10.18 19.72
N TYR A 393 -8.99 -11.13 20.52
CA TYR A 393 -7.61 -11.65 20.43
C TYR A 393 -7.54 -12.75 19.37
N THR A 394 -6.34 -13.00 18.85
CA THR A 394 -6.14 -14.15 17.95
C THR A 394 -6.42 -15.45 18.72
N PRO A 395 -7.28 -16.35 18.21
CA PRO A 395 -7.53 -17.64 18.86
C PRO A 395 -6.26 -18.51 18.89
N PRO A 396 -6.04 -19.31 19.95
CA PRO A 396 -4.90 -20.21 20.02
C PRO A 396 -4.99 -21.27 18.92
N ARG A 397 -3.86 -21.57 18.29
CA ARG A 397 -3.76 -22.52 17.18
C ARG A 397 -2.96 -23.75 17.61
N ALA A 398 -3.58 -24.93 17.54
CA ALA A 398 -2.89 -26.19 17.77
C ALA A 398 -2.04 -26.62 16.55
N ALA A 399 -1.21 -27.64 16.73
CA ALA A 399 -0.47 -28.25 15.62
C ALA A 399 -1.47 -28.83 14.59
N GLY A 400 -1.21 -28.60 13.30
CA GLY A 400 -2.10 -29.03 12.23
C GLY A 400 -3.38 -28.20 12.09
N GLN A 401 -3.47 -27.03 12.75
CA GLN A 401 -4.56 -26.08 12.56
C GLN A 401 -4.12 -24.83 11.81
N ARG A 402 -5.11 -24.14 11.22
CA ARG A 402 -5.02 -22.82 10.60
C ARG A 402 -6.00 -21.86 11.23
N LEU A 403 -5.68 -20.59 11.11
CA LEU A 403 -6.65 -19.53 11.37
C LEU A 403 -7.68 -19.51 10.23
N ALA A 404 -8.95 -19.41 10.59
CA ALA A 404 -10.06 -19.18 9.69
C ALA A 404 -10.57 -17.75 9.85
N LEU A 405 -10.63 -17.01 8.74
CA LEU A 405 -11.23 -15.68 8.67
C LEU A 405 -12.67 -15.82 8.19
N GLN A 406 -13.62 -15.41 9.02
CA GLN A 406 -15.04 -15.46 8.71
C GLN A 406 -15.50 -14.14 8.10
N LEU A 407 -15.87 -14.16 6.82
CA LEU A 407 -16.27 -12.98 6.07
C LEU A 407 -17.78 -13.02 5.78
N ALA A 408 -18.49 -11.94 6.13
CA ALA A 408 -19.91 -11.79 5.83
C ALA A 408 -20.16 -11.59 4.34
N ALA A 409 -21.32 -12.05 3.86
CA ALA A 409 -21.73 -11.84 2.47
C ALA A 409 -21.96 -10.33 2.20
N VAL A 410 -21.77 -9.92 0.96
CA VAL A 410 -21.96 -8.56 0.44
C VAL A 410 -20.91 -7.56 0.95
N SER A 411 -20.81 -7.35 2.26
CA SER A 411 -19.88 -6.37 2.85
C SER A 411 -18.44 -6.88 2.89
N HIS A 412 -18.24 -8.20 2.86
CA HIS A 412 -16.96 -8.86 3.13
C HIS A 412 -16.32 -8.42 4.45
N TYR A 413 -17.13 -7.98 5.42
CA TYR A 413 -16.64 -7.68 6.75
C TYR A 413 -16.08 -8.95 7.37
N LEU A 414 -14.89 -8.83 7.95
CA LEU A 414 -14.42 -9.83 8.90
C LEU A 414 -15.35 -9.78 10.11
N VAL A 415 -16.06 -10.86 10.39
CA VAL A 415 -17.06 -10.90 11.47
C VAL A 415 -16.70 -11.88 12.57
N GLY A 416 -15.65 -12.68 12.37
CA GLY A 416 -15.13 -13.59 13.39
C GLY A 416 -13.79 -14.20 13.01
N LEU A 417 -13.11 -14.72 14.02
CA LEU A 417 -11.87 -15.49 13.88
C LEU A 417 -12.03 -16.84 14.56
N ASP A 418 -11.58 -17.89 13.89
CA ASP A 418 -11.64 -19.25 14.43
C ASP A 418 -10.38 -20.04 14.07
N THR A 419 -10.22 -21.24 14.61
CA THR A 419 -9.22 -22.20 14.16
C THR A 419 -9.86 -23.44 13.57
N VAL A 420 -9.27 -23.94 12.49
CA VAL A 420 -9.76 -25.12 11.77
C VAL A 420 -8.61 -26.05 11.48
N ASP A 421 -8.87 -27.35 11.43
CA ASP A 421 -7.84 -28.33 11.06
C ASP A 421 -7.41 -28.16 9.60
N ASP A 422 -6.12 -28.35 9.33
CA ASP A 422 -5.53 -28.28 7.99
C ASP A 422 -6.17 -29.29 7.02
N ALA A 423 -6.60 -30.43 7.57
CA ALA A 423 -7.26 -31.50 6.83
C ALA A 423 -8.73 -31.21 6.52
N ILE A 424 -9.26 -30.04 6.89
CA ILE A 424 -10.66 -29.72 6.66
C ILE A 424 -10.98 -29.73 5.16
N SER A 425 -12.12 -30.33 4.81
CA SER A 425 -12.63 -30.29 3.44
C SER A 425 -12.96 -28.84 3.07
N ALA A 426 -12.10 -28.25 2.24
CA ALA A 426 -12.30 -26.94 1.64
C ALA A 426 -13.13 -27.08 0.36
N ASP A 427 -14.03 -26.12 0.11
CA ASP A 427 -14.85 -26.09 -1.10
C ASP A 427 -14.06 -25.63 -2.34
N ALA A 428 -12.91 -24.97 -2.12
CA ALA A 428 -11.96 -24.58 -3.15
C ALA A 428 -10.57 -24.33 -2.57
N GLY A 429 -9.54 -24.58 -3.38
CA GLY A 429 -8.18 -24.08 -3.12
C GLY A 429 -7.99 -22.67 -3.68
N TYR A 430 -7.10 -21.87 -3.06
CA TYR A 430 -6.63 -20.61 -3.63
C TYR A 430 -5.11 -20.57 -3.75
N ALA A 431 -4.62 -20.00 -4.85
CA ALA A 431 -3.18 -19.89 -5.08
C ALA A 431 -2.56 -18.72 -4.28
N LEU A 432 -1.32 -18.89 -3.83
CA LEU A 432 -0.51 -17.81 -3.25
C LEU A 432 0.39 -17.21 -4.31
N ARG A 433 0.20 -15.92 -4.63
CA ARG A 433 0.94 -15.25 -5.70
C ARG A 433 1.77 -14.10 -5.18
N LEU A 434 3.10 -14.26 -5.21
CA LEU A 434 4.02 -13.20 -4.83
C LEU A 434 3.86 -11.97 -5.75
N THR A 435 3.80 -10.79 -5.16
CA THR A 435 3.60 -9.52 -5.87
C THR A 435 4.86 -8.97 -6.54
N ARG A 436 6.03 -9.49 -6.17
CA ARG A 436 7.35 -9.05 -6.64
C ARG A 436 7.93 -9.88 -7.80
N SER A 437 7.29 -10.98 -8.22
CA SER A 437 7.87 -11.88 -9.23
C SER A 437 7.67 -11.36 -10.68
N PRO A 438 8.75 -11.14 -11.45
CA PRO A 438 8.68 -10.86 -12.89
C PRO A 438 8.13 -12.07 -13.67
N PRO A 439 7.59 -11.88 -14.89
CA PRO A 439 7.27 -10.61 -15.56
C PRO A 439 5.91 -10.05 -15.15
N ARG A 440 5.25 -10.63 -14.14
CA ARG A 440 3.82 -10.38 -13.87
C ARG A 440 3.57 -9.26 -12.86
N TYR A 441 4.52 -8.95 -11.96
CA TYR A 441 4.44 -7.87 -10.95
C TYR A 441 3.09 -7.78 -10.22
N GLY A 442 2.48 -8.95 -9.94
CA GLY A 442 1.17 -9.04 -9.29
C GLY A 442 0.05 -8.37 -10.08
N ARG A 443 -0.60 -7.37 -9.47
CA ARG A 443 -1.68 -6.55 -10.04
C ARG A 443 -1.21 -5.21 -10.59
N ARG A 444 0.10 -4.91 -10.45
CA ARG A 444 0.70 -3.66 -10.96
C ARG A 444 1.00 -3.71 -12.46
N SER A 445 0.82 -4.86 -13.10
CA SER A 445 0.86 -4.98 -14.55
C SER A 445 0.03 -6.18 -14.99
N LEU A 446 -1.19 -5.96 -15.46
CA LEU A 446 -2.11 -6.99 -15.95
C LEU A 446 -2.27 -6.88 -17.46
N VAL A 447 -2.51 -8.00 -18.14
CA VAL A 447 -2.75 -8.02 -19.60
C VAL A 447 -4.08 -7.31 -19.90
N LEU A 448 -4.09 -6.50 -20.95
CA LEU A 448 -5.31 -5.88 -21.47
C LEU A 448 -5.98 -6.77 -22.53
N PRO A 449 -7.33 -6.74 -22.66
CA PRO A 449 -8.06 -7.49 -23.68
C PRO A 449 -7.59 -7.22 -25.11
N ASP A 450 -7.19 -5.97 -25.40
CA ASP A 450 -6.79 -5.51 -26.73
C ASP A 450 -5.27 -5.59 -26.96
N GLY A 451 -4.55 -6.27 -26.06
CA GLY A 451 -3.09 -6.37 -26.08
C GLY A 451 -2.39 -5.27 -25.27
N GLY A 452 -1.12 -5.52 -24.92
CA GLY A 452 -0.38 -4.69 -23.97
C GLY A 452 -0.74 -4.99 -22.52
N ARG A 453 -0.31 -4.09 -21.62
CA ARG A 453 -0.45 -4.26 -20.17
C ARG A 453 -0.83 -2.95 -19.49
N ARG A 454 -1.50 -3.05 -18.34
CA ARG A 454 -1.84 -1.92 -17.49
C ARG A 454 -1.90 -2.35 -16.03
N SER A 455 -1.36 -1.52 -15.13
CA SER A 455 -1.60 -1.66 -13.69
C SER A 455 -3.10 -1.62 -13.38
N LEU A 456 -3.56 -2.42 -12.43
CA LEU A 456 -4.90 -2.31 -11.85
C LEU A 456 -5.08 -0.94 -11.16
N PHE A 457 -3.98 -0.39 -10.63
CA PHE A 457 -3.94 0.86 -9.89
C PHE A 457 -3.53 2.02 -10.79
N GLY A 458 -4.22 3.15 -10.68
CA GLY A 458 -3.85 4.40 -11.33
C GLY A 458 -2.71 5.14 -10.61
N PRO A 459 -2.34 6.33 -11.10
CA PRO A 459 -1.19 7.10 -10.58
C PRO A 459 -1.34 7.54 -9.12
N GLU A 460 -2.58 7.65 -8.63
CA GLU A 460 -2.89 7.96 -7.21
C GLU A 460 -3.00 6.70 -6.34
N GLY A 461 -2.67 5.53 -6.88
CA GLY A 461 -2.83 4.23 -6.21
C GLY A 461 -4.27 3.76 -6.12
N ILE A 462 -5.21 4.37 -6.85
CA ILE A 462 -6.64 4.02 -6.83
C ILE A 462 -7.01 3.17 -8.04
N VAL A 463 -7.83 2.14 -7.84
CA VAL A 463 -8.39 1.34 -8.94
C VAL A 463 -9.58 2.09 -9.57
N ALA A 464 -9.41 2.55 -10.80
CA ALA A 464 -10.47 3.26 -11.52
C ALA A 464 -11.70 2.37 -11.75
N GLY A 465 -12.91 2.94 -11.58
CA GLY A 465 -14.17 2.21 -11.70
C GLY A 465 -14.63 1.50 -10.42
N THR A 466 -13.88 1.66 -9.32
CA THR A 466 -14.23 1.10 -7.99
C THR A 466 -14.71 2.19 -7.02
N GLU A 467 -14.90 3.40 -7.51
CA GLU A 467 -15.29 4.54 -6.69
C GLU A 467 -16.67 4.32 -6.06
N ARG A 468 -16.79 4.62 -4.76
CA ARG A 468 -18.06 4.53 -4.01
C ARG A 468 -18.75 5.89 -3.97
N LEU A 469 -20.04 5.92 -3.63
CA LEU A 469 -20.79 7.20 -3.51
C LEU A 469 -20.44 7.92 -2.21
N GLU A 470 -19.97 7.21 -1.18
CA GLU A 470 -19.50 7.81 0.06
C GLU A 470 -18.39 8.86 -0.18
N ARG A 471 -17.68 8.82 -1.31
CA ARG A 471 -16.70 9.85 -1.67
C ARG A 471 -17.26 11.27 -1.71
N PHE A 472 -18.56 11.43 -1.97
CA PHE A 472 -19.20 12.75 -2.01
C PHE A 472 -19.56 13.27 -0.60
N LEU A 473 -19.57 12.40 0.40
CA LEU A 473 -19.86 12.75 1.80
C LEU A 473 -18.58 12.82 2.64
N LEU A 474 -17.64 11.89 2.41
CA LEU A 474 -16.46 11.70 3.25
C LEU A 474 -15.21 12.42 2.74
N TRP A 475 -15.28 13.14 1.59
CA TRP A 475 -14.15 13.91 1.06
C TRP A 475 -13.57 14.96 2.04
N PRO A 476 -14.33 15.57 2.98
CA PRO A 476 -13.76 16.51 3.95
C PRO A 476 -12.73 15.87 4.89
N ALA A 477 -12.71 14.54 5.00
CA ALA A 477 -11.66 13.82 5.73
C ALA A 477 -10.29 13.92 5.04
N GLY A 478 -10.21 14.46 3.81
CA GLY A 478 -8.99 14.61 3.02
C GLY A 478 -8.59 13.34 2.28
N ILE A 479 -9.35 12.25 2.35
CA ILE A 479 -9.03 11.01 1.63
C ILE A 479 -9.52 11.14 0.19
N ARG A 480 -8.67 10.83 -0.80
CA ARG A 480 -9.07 10.81 -2.21
C ARG A 480 -9.97 9.61 -2.51
N SER A 481 -11.20 9.84 -2.94
CA SER A 481 -12.19 8.79 -3.28
C SER A 481 -12.31 7.67 -2.22
N PRO A 482 -12.81 7.97 -1.01
CA PRO A 482 -13.19 6.97 -0.01
C PRO A 482 -13.93 5.77 -0.60
N GLY A 483 -13.58 4.57 -0.13
CA GLY A 483 -14.16 3.31 -0.57
C GLY A 483 -13.62 2.73 -1.88
N ALA A 484 -12.84 3.50 -2.65
CA ALA A 484 -12.18 2.97 -3.84
C ALA A 484 -11.00 2.07 -3.45
N MET A 485 -10.80 0.98 -4.20
CA MET A 485 -9.72 0.01 -3.93
C MET A 485 -8.35 0.63 -4.17
N ARG A 486 -7.34 0.22 -3.39
CA ARG A 486 -6.04 0.88 -3.33
C ARG A 486 -4.84 -0.04 -3.52
N GLN A 487 -3.75 0.58 -3.97
CA GLN A 487 -2.43 -0.01 -4.02
C GLN A 487 -1.80 0.00 -2.62
N TRP A 488 -1.01 -1.03 -2.32
CA TRP A 488 -0.15 -1.03 -1.12
C TRP A 488 0.66 0.26 -0.99
N GLY A 489 0.80 0.76 0.24
CA GLY A 489 1.45 2.04 0.52
C GLY A 489 0.53 3.26 0.42
N THR A 490 -0.70 3.11 -0.08
CA THR A 490 -1.62 4.26 -0.30
C THR A 490 -2.86 4.29 0.59
N HIS A 491 -2.90 3.43 1.62
CA HIS A 491 -4.07 3.23 2.50
C HIS A 491 -4.03 4.20 3.68
N ALA A 492 -4.79 5.28 3.60
CA ALA A 492 -5.28 6.01 4.77
C ALA A 492 -6.38 5.18 5.45
N THR A 493 -6.28 4.94 6.76
CA THR A 493 -7.16 3.99 7.47
C THR A 493 -8.13 4.61 8.45
N VAL A 494 -8.19 5.94 8.54
CA VAL A 494 -9.12 6.68 9.42
C VAL A 494 -9.64 7.93 8.74
N PHE A 495 -10.93 8.23 8.90
CA PHE A 495 -11.54 9.48 8.50
C PHE A 495 -11.28 10.59 9.53
N VAL A 496 -11.27 10.26 10.82
CA VAL A 496 -10.96 11.21 11.90
C VAL A 496 -9.57 10.95 12.46
N GLY A 497 -8.63 11.83 12.11
CA GLY A 497 -7.23 11.77 12.50
C GLY A 497 -6.32 11.51 11.31
N ARG A 498 -5.18 10.86 11.55
CA ARG A 498 -4.25 10.39 10.52
C ARG A 498 -3.70 9.05 10.97
N ARG A 499 -3.88 8.03 10.14
CA ARG A 499 -3.29 6.70 10.30
C ARG A 499 -3.14 6.06 8.93
N HIS A 500 -2.13 5.22 8.78
CA HIS A 500 -1.82 4.50 7.56
C HIS A 500 -1.62 3.03 7.84
N PHE A 501 -1.99 2.18 6.88
CA PHE A 501 -1.83 0.74 7.08
C PHE A 501 -0.34 0.31 7.08
N ASP A 502 0.49 0.99 6.30
CA ASP A 502 1.94 0.77 6.20
C ASP A 502 2.76 1.71 7.11
N ASP A 503 2.13 2.30 8.14
CA ASP A 503 2.85 3.10 9.12
C ASP A 503 3.90 2.22 9.85
N PRO A 504 5.19 2.60 9.82
CA PRO A 504 6.24 1.83 10.47
C PRO A 504 6.12 1.80 11.99
N PHE A 505 5.40 2.72 12.61
CA PHE A 505 5.21 2.78 14.07
C PHE A 505 3.77 2.47 14.49
N LEU A 506 3.00 1.82 13.60
CA LEU A 506 1.58 1.53 13.78
C LEU A 506 1.22 0.90 15.13
N PHE A 507 2.13 0.13 15.72
CA PHE A 507 1.89 -0.61 16.96
C PHE A 507 2.43 0.08 18.22
N GLU A 508 3.39 1.02 18.11
CA GLU A 508 4.17 1.56 19.24
C GLU A 508 3.29 2.20 20.34
N GLU A 509 2.26 2.95 19.96
CA GLU A 509 1.40 3.63 20.95
C GLU A 509 0.30 2.71 21.51
N ALA A 510 -0.14 1.71 20.75
CA ALA A 510 -1.39 1.01 21.01
C ALA A 510 -1.23 -0.41 21.56
N PHE A 511 -0.01 -0.97 21.51
CA PHE A 511 0.25 -2.33 21.97
C PHE A 511 1.55 -2.41 22.76
N GLU A 512 1.54 -3.22 23.81
CA GLU A 512 2.72 -3.44 24.65
C GLU A 512 3.05 -4.93 24.78
N TRP A 513 4.35 -5.22 24.84
CA TRP A 513 4.82 -6.50 25.36
C TRP A 513 4.54 -6.54 26.86
N PRO A 514 4.05 -7.66 27.40
CA PRO A 514 4.16 -7.85 28.84
C PRO A 514 5.63 -7.80 29.23
N ARG A 515 5.92 -7.04 30.28
CA ARG A 515 7.24 -6.97 30.89
C ARG A 515 7.62 -8.29 31.55
#